data_AF-A0A1Z4N0V2-F1
#
_entry.id   AF-A0A1Z4N0V2-F1
#
_cell.length_a   1.000
_cell.length_b   1.000
_cell.length_c   1.000
_cell.angle_alpha   90.00
_cell.angle_beta   90.00
_cell.angle_gamma   90.00
#
_symmetry.space_group_name_H-M   'P 1'
#
loop_
_entity.id
_entity.type
_entity.pdbx_description
1 polymer ?
#
loop_
_entity_poly.entity_id
_entity_poly.type
_entity_poly.pdbx_seq_one_letter_code
_entity_poly.pdbx_strand_id
1 'polypeptide(L)'
;MFLLLSDQWIRELVGKKPLLNSEYSHLFLGLVFVIGIGYWLVGNDISHNHGIIKLGIIAQCSVFLVLFYHTLINNLHPFYLLPGIIDLIFAILFGVFLNSYARTQPVME
;
A
#
# COMPACT_ATOMS: atom_id res chain seq x y z
N MET A 1 -18.28 4.15 11.75
CA MET A 1 -17.96 3.06 10.81
C MET A 1 -17.89 3.54 9.36
N PHE A 2 -18.89 4.29 8.86
CA PHE A 2 -18.91 4.79 7.46
C PHE A 2 -17.83 5.83 7.08
N LEU A 3 -17.22 6.50 8.06
CA LEU A 3 -16.24 7.58 7.84
C LEU A 3 -14.86 7.11 7.34
N LEU A 4 -14.48 5.85 7.57
CA LEU A 4 -13.20 5.28 7.13
C LEU A 4 -13.29 4.57 5.77
N LEU A 5 -14.51 4.28 5.30
CA LEU A 5 -14.76 3.53 4.07
C LEU A 5 -15.05 4.44 2.87
N SER A 6 -15.10 5.75 3.09
CA SER A 6 -15.58 6.72 2.11
C SER A 6 -14.51 7.76 1.85
N ASP A 7 -14.04 7.83 0.60
CA ASP A 7 -13.19 8.93 0.15
C ASP A 7 -13.95 10.27 0.04
N GLN A 8 -15.25 10.29 0.37
CA GLN A 8 -16.09 11.49 0.38
C GLN A 8 -15.53 12.58 1.31
N TRP A 9 -15.03 12.23 2.49
CA TRP A 9 -14.42 13.23 3.38
C TRP A 9 -13.22 13.92 2.71
N ILE A 10 -12.31 13.15 2.10
CA ILE A 10 -11.13 13.71 1.42
C ILE A 10 -11.57 14.56 0.22
N ARG A 11 -12.62 14.12 -0.49
CA ARG A 11 -13.18 14.88 -1.62
C ARG A 11 -13.87 16.17 -1.21
N GLU A 12 -14.61 16.16 -0.11
CA GLU A 12 -15.22 17.37 0.47
C GLU A 12 -14.14 18.35 0.89
N LEU A 13 -13.07 17.87 1.53
CA LEU A 13 -11.91 18.69 1.92
C LEU A 13 -11.21 19.32 0.71
N VAL A 14 -11.17 18.61 -0.43
CA VAL A 14 -10.51 19.04 -1.68
C VAL A 14 -11.51 19.68 -2.67
N GLY A 15 -12.79 19.83 -2.31
CA GLY A 15 -13.83 20.40 -3.18
C GLY A 15 -14.11 19.61 -4.46
N LYS A 16 -13.81 18.29 -4.50
CA LYS A 16 -13.99 17.43 -5.67
C LYS A 16 -15.37 16.75 -5.65
N LYS A 17 -15.96 16.57 -6.84
CA LYS A 17 -17.24 15.84 -7.00
C LYS A 17 -17.14 14.38 -6.53
N PRO A 18 -18.24 13.80 -6.00
CA PRO A 18 -18.28 12.40 -5.57
C PRO A 18 -18.00 11.46 -6.75
N LEU A 19 -17.48 10.27 -6.45
CA LEU A 19 -17.24 9.24 -7.47
C LEU A 19 -18.55 8.75 -8.07
N LEU A 20 -18.56 8.55 -9.38
CA LEU A 20 -19.67 7.91 -10.09
C LEU A 20 -19.80 6.42 -9.75
N ASN A 21 -18.68 5.75 -9.45
CA ASN A 21 -18.59 4.31 -9.23
C ASN A 21 -17.93 4.02 -7.88
N SER A 22 -18.75 3.85 -6.83
CA SER A 22 -18.27 3.64 -5.46
C SER A 22 -17.73 2.23 -5.20
N GLU A 23 -18.12 1.26 -6.05
CA GLU A 23 -17.69 -0.13 -5.99
C GLU A 23 -16.16 -0.28 -6.07
N TYR A 24 -15.48 0.54 -6.88
CA TYR A 24 -14.02 0.48 -7.01
C TYR A 24 -13.30 0.96 -5.74
N SER A 25 -13.86 1.94 -5.03
CA SER A 25 -13.30 2.39 -3.75
C SER A 25 -13.44 1.31 -2.67
N HIS A 26 -14.57 0.60 -2.65
CA HIS A 26 -14.77 -0.52 -1.72
C HIS A 26 -13.85 -1.70 -2.04
N LEU A 27 -13.68 -2.04 -3.33
CA LEU A 27 -12.74 -3.07 -3.76
C LEU A 27 -11.30 -2.71 -3.38
N PHE A 28 -10.90 -1.46 -3.56
CA PHE A 28 -9.59 -0.96 -3.15
C PHE A 28 -9.38 -1.11 -1.64
N LEU A 29 -10.35 -0.68 -0.82
CA LEU A 29 -10.32 -0.84 0.63
C LEU A 29 -10.24 -2.31 1.06
N GLY A 30 -11.02 -3.18 0.42
CA GLY A 30 -10.95 -4.62 0.64
C GLY A 30 -9.55 -5.17 0.35
N LEU A 31 -8.92 -4.72 -0.74
CA LEU A 31 -7.58 -5.12 -1.12
C LEU A 31 -6.52 -4.63 -0.11
N VAL A 32 -6.63 -3.37 0.34
CA VAL A 32 -5.78 -2.81 1.39
C VAL A 32 -5.90 -3.63 2.69
N PHE A 33 -7.12 -4.04 3.06
CA PHE A 33 -7.35 -4.87 4.23
C PHE A 33 -6.71 -6.25 4.11
N VAL A 34 -6.83 -6.91 2.95
CA VAL A 34 -6.19 -8.20 2.67
C VAL A 34 -4.66 -8.09 2.72
N ILE A 35 -4.08 -7.01 2.17
CA ILE A 35 -2.64 -6.75 2.28
C ILE A 35 -2.22 -6.59 3.75
N GLY A 36 -3.03 -5.89 4.55
CA GLY A 36 -2.81 -5.75 6.00
C GLY A 36 -2.80 -7.10 6.73
N ILE A 37 -3.73 -8.00 6.40
CA ILE A 37 -3.73 -9.38 6.93
C ILE A 37 -2.46 -10.12 6.50
N GLY A 38 -2.04 -9.98 5.25
CA GLY A 38 -0.79 -10.57 4.76
C GLY A 38 0.42 -10.16 5.61
N TYR A 39 0.53 -8.88 5.96
CA TYR A 39 1.59 -8.42 6.85
C TYR A 39 1.47 -8.90 8.30
N TRP A 40 0.25 -9.04 8.82
CA TRP A 40 0.04 -9.64 10.13
C TRP A 40 0.51 -11.11 10.17
N LEU A 41 0.21 -11.88 9.12
CA LEU A 41 0.70 -13.26 8.99
C LEU A 41 2.23 -13.33 8.90
N VAL A 42 2.85 -12.42 8.15
CA VAL A 42 4.31 -12.28 8.10
C VAL A 42 4.87 -11.98 9.49
N GLY A 43 4.25 -11.09 10.25
CA GLY A 43 4.70 -10.74 11.60
C GLY A 43 4.69 -11.94 12.57
N ASN A 44 3.82 -12.92 12.33
CA ASN A 44 3.70 -14.12 13.16
C ASN A 44 4.75 -15.19 12.83
N ASP A 45 5.14 -15.33 11.55
CA ASP A 45 6.30 -16.13 11.15
C ASP A 45 7.03 -15.46 9.99
N ILE A 46 8.02 -14.65 10.35
CA ILE A 46 8.83 -13.87 9.44
C ILE A 46 9.67 -14.78 8.53
N SER A 47 10.13 -15.91 9.06
CA SER A 47 11.11 -16.80 8.42
C SER A 47 10.52 -17.60 7.25
N HIS A 48 9.25 -17.97 7.34
CA HIS A 48 8.56 -18.74 6.30
C HIS A 48 7.82 -17.88 5.28
N ASN A 49 7.43 -16.65 5.63
CA ASN A 49 6.48 -15.85 4.85
C ASN A 49 7.13 -14.79 3.93
N HIS A 50 8.41 -14.94 3.58
CA HIS A 50 9.13 -14.00 2.70
C HIS A 50 8.44 -13.73 1.35
N GLY A 51 7.71 -14.71 0.81
CA GLY A 51 6.93 -14.53 -0.43
C GLY A 51 5.84 -13.48 -0.30
N ILE A 52 5.17 -13.42 0.86
CA ILE A 52 4.12 -12.43 1.15
C ILE A 52 4.72 -11.04 1.25
N ILE A 53 5.91 -10.90 1.85
CA ILE A 53 6.63 -9.62 1.92
C ILE A 53 6.97 -9.11 0.52
N LYS A 54 7.51 -9.98 -0.36
CA LYS A 54 7.83 -9.60 -1.74
C LYS A 54 6.61 -9.13 -2.52
N LEU A 55 5.48 -9.84 -2.38
CA LEU A 55 4.21 -9.43 -2.97
C LEU A 55 3.72 -8.10 -2.42
N GLY A 56 3.84 -7.87 -1.10
CA GLY A 56 3.49 -6.60 -0.46
C GLY A 56 4.30 -5.42 -0.97
N ILE A 57 5.62 -5.60 -1.15
CA ILE A 57 6.50 -4.58 -1.73
C ILE A 57 6.05 -4.22 -3.16
N ILE A 58 5.80 -5.24 -4.00
CA ILE A 58 5.35 -5.02 -5.38
C ILE A 58 4.00 -4.28 -5.40
N ALA A 59 3.06 -4.68 -4.54
CA ALA A 59 1.75 -4.05 -4.44
C ALA A 59 1.87 -2.56 -4.04
N GLN A 60 2.61 -2.25 -2.98
CA GLN A 60 2.81 -0.87 -2.50
C GLN A 60 3.51 0.01 -3.53
N CYS A 61 4.58 -0.49 -4.17
CA CYS A 61 5.25 0.22 -5.25
C CYS A 61 4.32 0.50 -6.43
N SER A 62 3.46 -0.47 -6.79
CA SER A 62 2.49 -0.31 -7.88
C SER A 62 1.46 0.77 -7.57
N VAL A 63 0.92 0.79 -6.34
CA VAL A 63 -0.03 1.83 -5.88
C VAL A 63 0.62 3.20 -5.92
N PHE A 64 1.85 3.34 -5.41
CA PHE A 64 2.60 4.60 -5.47
C PHE A 64 2.82 5.07 -6.91
N LEU A 65 3.27 4.19 -7.80
CA LEU A 65 3.53 4.55 -9.21
C LEU A 65 2.28 5.05 -9.91
N VAL A 66 1.12 4.41 -9.69
CA VAL A 66 -0.15 4.84 -10.27
C VAL A 66 -0.56 6.21 -9.74
N LEU A 67 -0.48 6.45 -8.43
CA LEU A 67 -0.80 7.74 -7.81
C LEU A 67 0.16 8.83 -8.26
N PHE A 68 1.45 8.52 -8.35
CA PHE A 68 2.50 9.44 -8.80
C PHE A 68 2.28 9.85 -10.25
N TYR A 69 2.06 8.89 -11.15
CA TYR A 69 1.76 9.15 -12.56
C TYR A 69 0.54 10.05 -12.73
N HIS A 70 -0.57 9.74 -12.04
CA HIS A 70 -1.80 10.53 -12.12
C HIS A 70 -1.67 11.92 -11.49
N THR A 71 -0.79 12.07 -10.48
CA THR A 71 -0.43 13.38 -9.92
C THR A 71 0.40 14.19 -10.91
N LEU A 72 1.38 13.57 -11.60
CA LEU A 72 2.24 14.25 -12.57
C LEU A 72 1.46 14.83 -13.76
N ILE A 73 0.45 14.11 -14.24
CA ILE A 73 -0.44 14.57 -15.31
C ILE A 73 -1.57 15.49 -14.81
N ASN A 74 -1.52 15.95 -13.55
CA ASN A 74 -2.50 16.82 -12.89
C ASN A 74 -3.93 16.27 -12.82
N ASN A 75 -4.13 14.96 -12.98
CA ASN A 75 -5.44 14.32 -12.86
C ASN A 75 -5.86 14.15 -11.39
N LEU A 76 -4.89 13.91 -10.51
CA LEU A 76 -5.08 13.82 -9.07
C LEU A 76 -4.49 15.03 -8.36
N HIS A 77 -5.17 15.45 -7.30
CA HIS A 77 -4.63 16.47 -6.41
C HIS A 77 -3.43 15.89 -5.65
N PRO A 78 -2.30 16.62 -5.50
CA PRO A 78 -1.09 16.09 -4.85
C PRO A 78 -1.30 15.53 -3.44
N PHE A 79 -2.35 15.97 -2.74
CA PHE A 79 -2.75 15.42 -1.44
C PHE A 79 -3.04 13.91 -1.46
N TYR A 80 -3.52 13.37 -2.58
CA TYR A 80 -3.74 11.92 -2.74
C TYR A 80 -2.43 11.12 -2.85
N LEU A 81 -1.28 11.79 -3.00
CA LEU A 81 0.03 11.14 -3.03
C LEU A 81 0.54 10.80 -1.62
N LEU A 82 0.06 11.47 -0.57
CA LEU A 82 0.43 11.19 0.83
C LEU A 82 0.34 9.71 1.22
N PRO A 83 -0.80 9.02 1.03
CA PRO A 83 -0.88 7.59 1.34
C PRO A 83 0.10 6.77 0.50
N GLY A 84 0.31 7.12 -0.78
CA GLY A 84 1.29 6.44 -1.63
C GLY A 84 2.74 6.60 -1.14
N ILE A 85 3.10 7.77 -0.58
CA ILE A 85 4.42 7.99 0.01
C ILE A 85 4.61 7.13 1.25
N ILE A 86 3.58 7.02 2.10
CA ILE A 86 3.61 6.14 3.27
C ILE A 86 3.81 4.69 2.83
N ASP A 87 3.06 4.23 1.82
CA ASP A 87 3.21 2.89 1.24
C ASP A 87 4.64 2.66 0.71
N LEU A 88 5.23 3.65 0.04
CA LEU A 88 6.60 3.55 -0.47
C LEU A 88 7.64 3.43 0.66
N ILE A 89 7.47 4.18 1.75
CA ILE A 89 8.34 4.07 2.93
C ILE A 89 8.26 2.65 3.50
N PHE A 90 7.06 2.09 3.65
CA PHE A 90 6.88 0.71 4.10
C PHE A 90 7.52 -0.30 3.15
N ALA A 91 7.36 -0.14 1.84
CA ALA A 91 7.96 -1.01 0.84
C ALA A 91 9.50 -1.01 0.93
N ILE A 92 10.11 0.16 1.14
CA ILE A 92 11.55 0.30 1.34
C ILE A 92 11.98 -0.39 2.64
N LEU A 93 11.28 -0.17 3.74
CA LEU A 93 11.59 -0.80 5.03
C LEU A 93 11.51 -2.34 4.94
N PHE A 94 10.49 -2.87 4.27
CA PHE A 94 10.37 -4.31 4.01
C PHE A 94 11.49 -4.84 3.11
N GLY A 95 11.90 -4.08 2.09
CA GLY A 95 13.04 -4.43 1.24
C GLY A 95 14.36 -4.49 2.02
N VAL A 96 14.61 -3.50 2.87
CA VAL A 96 15.78 -3.47 3.77
C VAL A 96 15.74 -4.66 4.74
N PHE A 97 14.57 -4.94 5.29
CA PHE A 97 14.35 -6.06 6.20
C PHE A 97 14.68 -7.40 5.54
N LEU A 98 14.16 -7.67 4.34
CA LEU A 98 14.45 -8.89 3.58
C LEU A 98 15.95 -9.03 3.27
N ASN A 99 16.60 -7.93 2.89
CA ASN A 99 18.03 -7.93 2.58
C ASN A 99 18.89 -8.20 3.82
N SER A 100 18.51 -7.64 4.97
CA SER A 100 19.17 -7.90 6.25
C SER A 100 19.01 -9.37 6.65
N TYR A 101 17.79 -9.91 6.54
CA TYR A 101 17.51 -11.30 6.86
C TYR A 101 18.32 -12.27 5.98
N ALA A 102 18.36 -12.03 4.67
CA ALA A 102 19.12 -12.84 3.72
C ALA A 102 20.63 -12.89 4.03
N ARG A 103 21.21 -11.81 4.57
CA ARG A 103 22.63 -11.77 4.97
C ARG A 103 22.94 -12.45 6.30
N THR A 104 21.93 -12.63 7.15
CA THR A 104 22.10 -13.16 8.51
C THR A 104 21.84 -14.67 8.57
N GLN A 105 21.26 -15.25 7.51
CA GLN A 105 21.15 -16.70 7.36
C GLN A 105 22.56 -17.30 7.18
N PRO A 106 22.99 -18.25 8.04
CA PRO A 106 24.22 -18.97 7.80
C PRO A 106 24.11 -19.72 6.47
N VAL A 107 25.13 -19.61 5.63
CA VAL A 107 25.28 -20.46 4.45
C VAL A 107 25.34 -21.90 4.96
N MET A 108 24.21 -22.60 4.92
CA MET A 108 24.17 -24.05 5.09
C MET A 108 24.72 -24.62 3.79
N GLU A 109 26.02 -24.94 3.79
CA GLU A 109 26.68 -25.81 2.83
C GLU A 109 26.02 -27.21 2.80
#